data_AF-A0A2D4LJE9-F1
#
_entry.id   AF-A0A2D4LJE9-F1
#
_cell.length_a   1.000
_cell.length_b   1.000
_cell.length_c   1.000
_cell.angle_alpha   90.00
_cell.angle_beta   90.00
_cell.angle_gamma   90.00
#
_symmetry.space_group_name_H-M   'P 1'
#
loop_
_entity.id
_entity.type
_entity.pdbx_description
1 polymer ?
#
loop_
_entity_poly.entity_id
_entity_poly.type
_entity_poly.pdbx_seq_one_letter_code
_entity_poly.pdbx_strand_id
1 'polypeptide(L)'
;AFIRLNYNKLSDKGLPINTFNITNLLVLHLAYNNLTSIPYISPKLEHLYMNDNSIQKINGTQICPTSLVSLHAASSDLENVPRLRYLRLDGNLLKPPIPLDLMLCFRLLQSVIY
;
A
#
# COMPACT_ATOMS: atom_id res chain seq x y z
N ALA A 1 -14.73 5.05 -3.24
CA ALA A 1 -15.15 3.75 -3.83
C ALA A 1 -14.34 2.61 -3.23
N PHE A 2 -14.77 1.34 -3.39
CA PHE A 2 -14.01 0.17 -2.92
C PHE A 2 -13.94 -0.93 -3.98
N ILE A 3 -12.86 -1.73 -3.94
CA ILE A 3 -12.66 -2.93 -4.76
C ILE A 3 -12.37 -4.11 -3.83
N ARG A 4 -13.01 -5.25 -4.09
CA ARG A 4 -12.75 -6.51 -3.39
C ARG A 4 -12.35 -7.58 -4.38
N LEU A 5 -11.14 -8.10 -4.20
CA LEU A 5 -10.56 -9.18 -5.00
C LEU A 5 -9.95 -10.26 -4.09
N ASN A 6 -10.49 -10.40 -2.87
CA ASN A 6 -10.03 -11.43 -1.94
C ASN A 6 -10.28 -12.84 -2.48
N TYR A 7 -9.49 -13.82 -2.01
CA TYR A 7 -9.66 -15.24 -2.34
C TYR A 7 -9.61 -15.51 -3.86
N ASN A 8 -8.73 -14.79 -4.54
CA ASN A 8 -8.40 -15.05 -5.93
C ASN A 8 -7.00 -15.68 -6.01
N LYS A 9 -6.54 -15.91 -7.24
CA LYS A 9 -5.19 -16.42 -7.51
C LYS A 9 -4.33 -15.33 -8.14
N LEU A 10 -4.54 -14.07 -7.73
CA LEU A 10 -3.77 -12.94 -8.28
C LEU A 10 -2.30 -13.10 -7.90
N SER A 11 -1.43 -12.84 -8.86
CA SER A 11 0.02 -12.85 -8.69
C SER A 11 0.62 -11.67 -9.44
N ASP A 12 1.83 -11.25 -9.05
CA ASP A 12 2.46 -10.06 -9.64
C ASP A 12 2.67 -10.20 -11.16
N LYS A 13 2.81 -11.43 -11.67
CA LYS A 13 2.98 -11.71 -13.12
C LYS A 13 1.74 -11.35 -13.95
N GLY A 14 0.56 -11.42 -13.35
CA GLY A 14 -0.71 -11.16 -14.03
C GLY A 14 -1.22 -9.73 -13.86
N LEU A 15 -0.51 -8.89 -13.10
CA LEU A 15 -0.95 -7.54 -12.74
C LEU A 15 0.02 -6.50 -13.29
N PRO A 16 -0.40 -5.71 -14.29
CA PRO A 16 0.34 -4.50 -14.68
C PRO A 16 0.62 -3.60 -13.47
N ILE A 17 1.77 -2.92 -13.47
CA ILE A 17 2.25 -2.15 -12.31
C ILE A 17 1.26 -1.10 -11.79
N ASN A 18 0.45 -0.52 -12.68
CA ASN A 18 -0.51 0.56 -12.36
C ASN A 18 -1.96 0.09 -12.23
N THR A 19 -2.22 -1.22 -12.12
CA THR A 19 -3.59 -1.79 -12.10
C THR A 19 -4.47 -1.14 -11.03
N PHE A 20 -3.91 -0.77 -9.88
CA PHE A 20 -4.65 -0.21 -8.75
C PHE A 20 -4.44 1.29 -8.54
N ASN A 21 -3.84 1.99 -9.52
CA ASN A 21 -3.77 3.45 -9.51
C ASN A 21 -5.11 4.08 -9.95
N ILE A 22 -6.12 3.92 -9.09
CA ILE A 22 -7.49 4.35 -9.38
C ILE A 22 -7.81 5.58 -8.54
N THR A 23 -8.02 6.72 -9.20
CA THR A 23 -8.08 8.07 -8.58
C THR A 23 -9.06 8.20 -7.42
N ASN A 24 -10.19 7.51 -7.43
CA ASN A 24 -11.26 7.64 -6.43
C ASN A 24 -11.46 6.36 -5.58
N LEU A 25 -10.48 5.45 -5.61
CA LEU A 25 -10.49 4.24 -4.80
C LEU A 25 -10.01 4.57 -3.39
N LEU A 26 -10.83 4.24 -2.39
CA LEU A 26 -10.54 4.49 -0.97
C LEU A 26 -10.16 3.19 -0.25
N VAL A 27 -10.72 2.06 -0.67
CA VAL A 27 -10.51 0.76 -0.02
C VAL A 27 -10.20 -0.30 -1.06
N LEU A 28 -9.11 -1.03 -0.86
CA LEU A 28 -8.68 -2.14 -1.71
C LEU A 28 -8.47 -3.39 -0.87
N HIS A 29 -9.22 -4.44 -1.19
CA HIS A 29 -9.04 -5.75 -0.57
C HIS A 29 -8.43 -6.76 -1.55
N LEU A 30 -7.24 -7.25 -1.21
CA LEU A 30 -6.41 -8.22 -1.95
C LEU A 30 -5.99 -9.41 -1.06
N ALA A 31 -6.67 -9.60 0.08
CA ALA A 31 -6.36 -10.67 1.02
C ALA A 31 -6.54 -12.06 0.40
N TYR A 32 -5.78 -13.05 0.86
CA TYR A 32 -5.86 -14.43 0.34
C TYR A 32 -5.63 -14.50 -1.17
N ASN A 33 -4.47 -14.04 -1.63
CA ASN A 33 -3.99 -14.13 -2.99
C ASN A 33 -2.53 -14.66 -3.00
N ASN A 34 -1.86 -14.61 -4.16
CA ASN A 34 -0.49 -15.06 -4.35
C ASN A 34 0.46 -13.90 -4.67
N LEU A 35 0.20 -12.70 -4.11
CA LEU A 35 1.03 -11.52 -4.33
C LEU A 35 2.32 -11.61 -3.54
N THR A 36 3.43 -11.22 -4.15
CA THR A 36 4.75 -11.17 -3.49
C THR A 36 5.22 -9.73 -3.25
N SER A 37 4.52 -8.74 -3.80
CA SER A 37 4.81 -7.33 -3.65
C SER A 37 3.55 -6.52 -3.36
N ILE A 38 3.72 -5.36 -2.71
CA ILE A 38 2.64 -4.38 -2.56
C ILE A 38 2.54 -3.62 -3.89
N PRO A 39 1.35 -3.57 -4.53
CA PRO A 39 1.20 -2.90 -5.82
C PRO A 39 1.29 -1.38 -5.68
N TYR A 40 1.55 -0.68 -6.78
CA TYR A 40 1.42 0.76 -6.82
C TYR A 40 -0.05 1.17 -6.64
N ILE A 41 -0.30 2.07 -5.71
CA ILE A 41 -1.65 2.50 -5.31
C ILE A 41 -1.85 4.00 -5.56
N SER A 42 -3.10 4.42 -5.70
CA SER A 42 -3.42 5.85 -5.77
C SER A 42 -3.07 6.55 -4.45
N PRO A 43 -2.60 7.82 -4.48
CA PRO A 43 -2.38 8.61 -3.26
C PRO A 43 -3.68 8.84 -2.45
N LYS A 44 -4.87 8.65 -3.05
CA LYS A 44 -6.15 8.76 -2.34
C LYS A 44 -6.59 7.48 -1.61
N LEU A 45 -5.89 6.36 -1.78
CA LEU A 45 -6.25 5.11 -1.11
C LEU A 45 -6.07 5.25 0.41
N GLU A 46 -7.08 4.86 1.17
CA GLU A 46 -7.09 4.99 2.64
C GLU A 46 -6.83 3.65 3.32
N HIS A 47 -7.46 2.56 2.85
CA HIS A 47 -7.32 1.23 3.44
C HIS A 47 -6.84 0.19 2.42
N LEU A 48 -5.78 -0.54 2.79
CA LEU A 48 -5.23 -1.63 2.00
C LEU A 48 -5.15 -2.92 2.82
N TYR A 49 -5.85 -3.96 2.34
CA TYR A 49 -5.83 -5.30 2.94
C TYR A 49 -5.07 -6.26 2.02
N MET A 50 -3.94 -6.76 2.50
CA MET A 50 -3.02 -7.65 1.77
C MET A 50 -2.66 -8.89 2.62
N ASN A 51 -3.43 -9.18 3.68
CA ASN A 51 -3.17 -10.33 4.54
C ASN A 51 -3.26 -11.66 3.79
N ASP A 52 -2.56 -12.66 4.28
CA ASP A 52 -2.51 -14.01 3.69
C ASP A 52 -2.09 -13.97 2.21
N ASN A 53 -0.93 -13.37 1.95
CA ASN A 53 -0.22 -13.37 0.68
C ASN A 53 1.22 -13.87 0.91
N SER A 54 2.13 -13.65 -0.04
CA SER A 54 3.53 -14.12 0.01
C SER A 54 4.54 -12.97 0.01
N ILE A 55 4.19 -11.81 0.59
CA ILE A 55 5.07 -10.64 0.64
C ILE A 55 6.22 -10.91 1.62
N GLN A 56 7.46 -10.70 1.17
CA GLN A 56 8.66 -10.97 1.98
C GLN A 56 9.39 -9.70 2.42
N LYS A 57 9.23 -8.61 1.66
CA LYS A 57 9.90 -7.34 1.92
C LYS A 57 9.04 -6.18 1.45
N ILE A 58 9.22 -5.04 2.09
CA ILE A 58 8.59 -3.78 1.70
C ILE A 58 9.71 -2.81 1.32
N ASN A 59 9.51 -2.10 0.21
CA ASN A 59 10.32 -0.96 -0.16
C ASN A 59 9.40 0.25 -0.21
N GLY A 60 9.43 1.07 0.85
CA GLY A 60 8.55 2.23 0.99
C GLY A 60 8.72 3.20 -0.16
N THR A 61 9.94 3.42 -0.65
CA THR A 61 10.19 4.31 -1.80
C THR A 61 9.52 3.86 -3.09
N GLN A 62 9.42 2.55 -3.34
CA GLN A 62 8.82 2.00 -4.57
C GLN A 62 7.30 2.08 -4.57
N ILE A 63 6.69 1.95 -3.39
CA ILE A 63 5.23 1.95 -3.26
C ILE A 63 4.68 3.35 -2.95
N CYS A 64 5.57 4.32 -2.72
CA CYS A 64 5.17 5.67 -2.41
C CYS A 64 4.59 6.36 -3.66
N PRO A 65 3.32 6.78 -3.64
CA PRO A 65 2.71 7.39 -4.82
C PRO A 65 3.21 8.82 -5.09
N THR A 66 3.84 9.45 -4.11
CA THR A 66 4.37 10.82 -4.16
C THR A 66 5.85 10.80 -3.79
N SER A 67 6.71 11.50 -4.54
CA SER A 67 8.15 11.55 -4.22
C SER A 67 8.39 12.09 -2.80
N LEU A 68 9.30 11.46 -2.05
CA LEU A 68 9.69 11.90 -0.70
C LEU A 68 10.24 13.35 -0.69
N VAL A 69 10.84 13.79 -1.80
CA VAL A 69 11.33 15.17 -1.98
C VAL A 69 10.14 16.15 -2.00
N SER A 70 9.08 15.80 -2.73
CA SER A 70 7.85 16.59 -2.79
C SER A 70 7.13 16.63 -1.44
N LEU A 71 7.21 15.54 -0.65
CA LEU A 71 6.63 15.47 0.70
C LEU A 71 7.35 16.33 1.74
N HIS A 72 8.66 16.58 1.57
CA HIS A 72 9.40 17.53 2.41
C HIS A 72 8.99 18.98 2.13
N ALA A 73 8.73 19.31 0.86
CA ALA A 73 8.29 20.64 0.45
C ALA A 73 6.81 20.93 0.80
N ALA A 74 5.97 19.89 0.82
CA ALA A 74 4.53 20.00 1.12
C ALA A 74 4.20 19.97 2.63
N SER A 75 5.13 20.34 3.50
CA SER A 75 5.00 20.20 4.97
C SER A 75 3.80 20.94 5.59
N SER A 76 3.18 21.87 4.86
CA SER A 76 1.98 22.59 5.27
C SER A 76 0.69 22.15 4.58
N ASP A 77 0.75 21.34 3.52
CA ASP A 77 -0.41 21.05 2.67
C ASP A 77 -0.76 19.55 2.69
N LEU A 78 -1.59 19.19 3.69
CA LEU A 78 -2.10 17.83 3.90
C LEU A 78 -3.01 17.36 2.75
N GLU A 79 -3.42 18.21 1.82
CA GLU A 79 -4.26 17.80 0.69
C GLU A 79 -3.50 16.91 -0.30
N ASN A 80 -2.18 17.10 -0.41
CA ASN A 80 -1.33 16.48 -1.43
C ASN A 80 -0.49 15.30 -0.95
N VAL A 81 -0.70 14.83 0.29
CA VAL A 81 0.01 13.67 0.85
C VAL A 81 -0.74 12.35 0.63
N PRO A 82 -0.04 11.20 0.53
CA PRO A 82 -0.67 9.89 0.50
C PRO A 82 -1.60 9.66 1.70
N ARG A 83 -2.83 9.22 1.44
CA ARG A 83 -3.92 9.12 2.43
C ARG A 83 -4.05 7.76 3.11
N LEU A 84 -3.10 6.86 2.91
CA LEU A 84 -3.17 5.52 3.50
C LEU A 84 -3.14 5.61 5.03
N ARG A 85 -4.18 5.09 5.67
CA ARG A 85 -4.41 5.10 7.13
C ARG A 85 -4.31 3.71 7.73
N TYR A 86 -4.69 2.70 6.97
CA TYR A 86 -4.76 1.32 7.44
C TYR A 86 -4.10 0.37 6.45
N LEU A 87 -3.08 -0.35 6.92
CA LEU A 87 -2.35 -1.35 6.14
C LEU A 87 -2.36 -2.69 6.89
N ARG A 88 -2.97 -3.71 6.30
CA ARG A 88 -3.05 -5.05 6.89
C ARG A 88 -2.22 -6.04 6.07
N LEU A 89 -1.22 -6.64 6.73
CA LEU A 89 -0.18 -7.47 6.14
C LEU A 89 0.06 -8.79 6.90
N ASP A 90 -0.74 -9.11 7.92
CA ASP A 90 -0.66 -10.38 8.65
C ASP A 90 -0.78 -11.60 7.75
N GLY A 91 -0.19 -12.72 8.15
CA GLY A 91 -0.18 -13.95 7.34
C GLY A 91 0.70 -13.88 6.08
N ASN A 92 1.56 -12.84 5.95
CA ASN A 92 2.64 -12.80 4.96
C ASN A 92 3.95 -13.36 5.52
N LEU A 93 5.02 -13.30 4.73
CA LEU A 93 6.36 -13.79 5.07
C LEU A 93 7.28 -12.66 5.58
N LEU A 94 6.68 -11.55 5.98
CA LEU A 94 7.38 -10.36 6.37
C LEU A 94 8.06 -10.55 7.74
N LYS A 95 9.22 -9.94 7.91
CA LYS A 95 9.89 -9.85 9.21
C LYS A 95 9.90 -8.39 9.67
N PRO A 96 9.63 -8.11 10.96
CA PRO A 96 9.88 -6.80 11.53
C PRO A 96 11.36 -6.39 11.40
N PRO A 97 11.67 -5.08 11.40
CA PRO A 97 10.75 -3.95 11.58
C PRO A 97 10.06 -3.51 10.27
N ILE A 98 9.00 -2.70 10.41
CA ILE A 98 8.43 -1.98 9.27
C ILE A 98 9.47 -0.95 8.77
N PRO A 99 9.74 -0.87 7.46
CA PRO A 99 10.72 0.08 6.93
C PRO A 99 10.37 1.54 7.22
N LEU A 100 11.37 2.33 7.62
CA LEU A 100 11.18 3.75 7.97
C LEU A 100 10.68 4.58 6.79
N ASP A 101 11.16 4.29 5.59
CA ASP A 101 10.73 4.95 4.35
C ASP A 101 9.23 4.74 4.06
N LEU A 102 8.66 3.61 4.47
CA LEU A 102 7.21 3.38 4.42
C LEU A 102 6.46 4.36 5.32
N MET A 103 6.92 4.53 6.56
CA MET A 103 6.31 5.46 7.53
C MET A 103 6.47 6.92 7.09
N LEU A 104 7.61 7.27 6.49
CA LEU A 104 7.85 8.61 5.95
C LEU A 104 6.98 8.91 4.73
N CYS A 105 6.68 7.91 3.90
CA CYS A 105 5.77 8.07 2.78
C CYS A 105 4.32 8.25 3.25
N PHE A 106 3.82 7.31 4.06
CA PHE A 106 2.44 7.28 4.53
C PHE A 106 2.33 7.88 5.93
N ARG A 107 2.57 9.20 6.05
CA ARG A 107 2.56 9.91 7.34
C ARG A 107 1.20 9.88 8.06
N LEU A 108 0.14 9.56 7.34
CA LEU A 108 -1.22 9.43 7.89
C LEU A 108 -1.55 8.00 8.36
N LEU A 109 -0.60 7.07 8.28
CA LEU A 109 -0.80 5.68 8.68
C LEU A 109 -1.04 5.59 10.19
N GLN A 110 -2.21 5.06 10.57
CA GLN A 110 -2.64 4.94 11.96
C GLN A 110 -2.42 3.51 12.48
N SER A 111 -2.51 2.53 11.60
CA SER A 111 -2.41 1.12 11.97
C SER A 111 -1.71 0.31 10.89
N VAL A 112 -0.73 -0.49 11.32
CA VAL A 112 -0.15 -1.58 10.53
C VAL A 112 -0.32 -2.88 11.29
N ILE A 113 -0.99 -3.84 10.68
CA ILE A 113 -1.18 -5.18 11.24
C ILE A 113 -0.22 -6.12 10.50
N TYR A 114 0.55 -6.92 11.24
CA TYR A 114 1.65 -7.76 10.76
C TYR A 114 1.51 -9.19 11.25
#